data_AF-A0A2M8FGH8-F1
#
_entry.id   AF-A0A2M8FGH8-F1
#
_cell.length_a   1.000
_cell.length_b   1.000
_cell.length_c   1.000
_cell.angle_alpha   90.00
_cell.angle_beta   90.00
_cell.angle_gamma   90.00
#
_symmetry.space_group_name_H-M   'P 1'
#
loop_
_entity.id
_entity.type
_entity.pdbx_description
1 polymer ?
#
loop_
_entity_poly.entity_id
_entity_poly.type
_entity_poly.pdbx_seq_one_letter_code
_entity_poly.pdbx_strand_id
1 'polypeptide(L)'
;MKKIFAFACLFFCSIIFAGTSQAQSDSMLTFSEIMFNPASGNNEFVELYNTSETDSIDLTNFKIKYYNSNPDGLVSTGSGIKLPPNGFAIIFEGDYDFVSGIYNNLIPASALL
;
A
#
# COMPACT_ATOMS: atom_id res chain seq x y z
N MET A 1 -44.16 33.94 -19.97
CA MET A 1 -42.96 33.42 -20.65
C MET A 1 -41.66 33.71 -19.90
N LYS A 2 -41.35 34.97 -19.50
CA LYS A 2 -40.10 35.31 -18.77
C LYS A 2 -39.90 34.59 -17.41
N LYS A 3 -40.97 34.34 -16.65
CA LYS A 3 -40.90 33.67 -15.33
C LYS A 3 -40.57 32.16 -15.41
N ILE A 4 -40.94 31.50 -16.50
CA ILE A 4 -40.64 30.07 -16.75
C ILE A 4 -39.17 29.87 -17.12
N PHE A 5 -38.58 30.81 -17.86
CA PHE A 5 -37.16 30.77 -18.21
C PHE A 5 -36.24 30.94 -16.99
N ALA A 6 -36.61 31.82 -16.05
CA ALA A 6 -35.87 32.01 -14.80
C ALA A 6 -35.91 30.76 -13.90
N PHE A 7 -37.05 30.09 -13.82
CA PHE A 7 -37.20 28.84 -13.07
C PHE A 7 -36.41 27.68 -13.69
N ALA A 8 -36.43 27.56 -15.03
CA ALA A 8 -35.62 26.56 -15.75
C ALA A 8 -34.11 26.80 -15.55
N CYS A 9 -33.67 28.07 -15.54
CA CYS A 9 -32.27 28.42 -15.31
C CYS A 9 -31.81 28.13 -13.87
N LEU A 10 -32.66 28.41 -12.87
CA LEU A 10 -32.40 28.08 -11.46
C LEU A 10 -32.35 26.57 -11.21
N PHE A 11 -33.19 25.78 -11.88
CA PHE A 11 -33.19 24.32 -11.80
C PHE A 11 -31.94 23.71 -12.46
N PHE A 12 -31.53 24.26 -13.61
CA PHE A 12 -30.30 23.82 -14.30
C PHE A 12 -29.03 24.19 -13.53
N CYS A 13 -29.03 25.35 -12.85
CA CYS A 13 -27.91 25.80 -12.01
C CYS A 13 -27.77 24.97 -10.72
N SER A 14 -28.89 24.48 -10.16
CA SER A 14 -28.87 23.63 -8.97
C SER A 14 -28.42 22.19 -9.24
N ILE A 15 -28.55 21.68 -10.47
CA ILE A 15 -28.00 20.38 -10.88
C ILE A 15 -26.47 20.45 -11.06
N ILE A 16 -25.93 21.59 -11.50
CA ILE A 16 -24.47 21.79 -11.68
C ILE A 16 -23.74 21.91 -10.33
N PHE A 17 -24.44 22.32 -9.26
CA PHE A 17 -23.87 22.48 -7.92
C PHE A 17 -24.03 21.24 -7.01
N ALA A 18 -24.53 20.12 -7.54
CA ALA A 18 -24.48 18.84 -6.85
C ALA A 18 -23.01 18.34 -6.86
N GLY A 19 -22.19 18.91 -5.99
CA GLY A 19 -20.80 18.53 -5.81
C GLY A 19 -20.71 17.04 -5.52
N THR A 20 -20.02 16.30 -6.39
CA THR A 20 -19.67 14.90 -6.13
C THR A 20 -18.65 14.88 -4.99
N SER A 21 -19.07 14.47 -3.80
CA SER A 21 -18.12 14.07 -2.75
C SER A 21 -17.46 12.76 -3.18
N GLN A 22 -16.26 12.85 -3.76
CA GLN A 22 -15.42 11.66 -3.93
C GLN A 22 -14.86 11.32 -2.54
N ALA A 23 -15.19 10.14 -2.02
CA ALA A 23 -14.47 9.60 -0.88
C ALA A 23 -12.99 9.49 -1.28
N GLN A 24 -12.08 9.74 -0.33
CA GLN A 24 -10.67 9.40 -0.55
C GLN A 24 -10.63 7.91 -0.91
N SER A 25 -10.07 7.56 -2.06
CA SER A 25 -9.83 6.15 -2.35
C SER A 25 -8.81 5.66 -1.33
N ASP A 26 -9.18 4.65 -0.53
CA ASP A 26 -8.22 3.96 0.32
C ASP A 26 -7.07 3.44 -0.55
N SER A 27 -5.86 3.50 0.00
CA SER A 27 -4.69 2.88 -0.64
C SER A 27 -4.95 1.39 -0.80
N MET A 28 -4.65 0.84 -1.99
CA MET A 28 -4.66 -0.61 -2.20
C MET A 28 -3.50 -1.31 -1.46
N LEU A 29 -2.53 -0.55 -0.94
CA LEU A 29 -1.43 -1.06 -0.14
C LEU A 29 -1.67 -0.75 1.34
N THR A 30 -1.58 -1.79 2.18
CA THR A 30 -1.67 -1.66 3.64
C THR A 30 -0.57 -2.44 4.34
N PHE A 31 -0.31 -2.12 5.61
CA PHE A 31 0.48 -2.97 6.51
C PHE A 31 -0.43 -4.08 7.06
N SER A 32 -0.03 -5.34 6.92
CA SER A 32 -0.74 -6.50 7.48
C SER A 32 -0.11 -6.98 8.79
N GLU A 33 1.22 -6.88 8.92
CA GLU A 33 1.94 -7.23 10.14
C GLU A 33 3.15 -6.32 10.37
N ILE A 34 3.47 -6.07 11.64
CA ILE A 34 4.69 -5.39 12.05
C ILE A 34 5.32 -6.19 13.19
N MET A 35 6.44 -6.87 12.92
CA MET A 35 7.25 -7.54 13.93
C MET A 35 8.35 -6.59 14.39
N PHE A 36 8.05 -5.77 15.41
CA PHE A 36 8.99 -4.72 15.86
C PHE A 36 9.88 -5.14 17.04
N ASN A 37 9.60 -6.29 17.68
CA ASN A 37 10.32 -6.73 18.88
C ASN A 37 10.45 -8.26 18.89
N PRO A 38 11.28 -8.84 18.00
CA PRO A 38 11.54 -10.27 17.98
C PRO A 38 12.26 -10.71 19.26
N ALA A 39 12.12 -11.99 19.63
CA ALA A 39 12.74 -12.53 20.84
C ALA A 39 14.28 -12.52 20.81
N SER A 40 14.88 -12.49 19.62
CA SER A 40 16.34 -12.47 19.42
C SER A 40 16.69 -12.14 17.98
N GLY A 41 17.86 -11.56 17.75
CA GLY A 41 18.43 -11.32 16.41
C GLY A 41 17.69 -10.23 15.62
N ASN A 42 18.14 -10.00 14.38
CA ASN A 42 17.60 -8.99 13.47
C ASN A 42 16.44 -9.60 12.68
N ASN A 43 15.37 -9.92 13.41
CA ASN A 43 14.19 -10.61 12.90
C ASN A 43 12.98 -9.68 12.85
N GLU A 44 13.23 -8.37 12.83
CA GLU A 44 12.22 -7.37 12.54
C GLU A 44 11.79 -7.44 11.06
N PHE A 45 10.50 -7.25 10.84
CA PHE A 45 9.96 -7.09 9.50
C PHE A 45 8.67 -6.28 9.51
N VAL A 46 8.33 -5.77 8.33
CA VAL A 46 7.02 -5.23 8.01
C VAL A 46 6.43 -6.02 6.85
N GLU A 47 5.20 -6.51 7.02
CA GLU A 47 4.45 -7.15 5.96
C GLU A 47 3.50 -6.15 5.31
N LEU A 48 3.58 -6.09 3.99
CA LEU A 48 2.66 -5.35 3.14
C LEU A 48 1.63 -6.31 2.55
N TYR A 49 0.39 -5.86 2.46
CA TYR A 49 -0.68 -6.56 1.75
C TYR A 49 -1.29 -5.67 0.68
N ASN A 50 -1.45 -6.22 -0.52
CA ASN A 50 -2.22 -5.59 -1.59
C ASN A 50 -3.69 -6.01 -1.49
N THR A 51 -4.54 -5.07 -1.09
CA THR A 51 -6.00 -5.27 -0.95
C THR A 51 -6.74 -5.28 -2.28
N SER A 52 -6.08 -4.96 -3.39
CA SER A 52 -6.69 -5.02 -4.72
C SER A 52 -6.93 -6.47 -5.14
N GLU A 53 -8.13 -6.72 -5.66
CA GLU A 53 -8.48 -8.02 -6.26
C GLU A 53 -7.92 -8.18 -7.68
N THR A 54 -7.59 -7.08 -8.36
CA THR A 54 -7.26 -7.08 -9.79
C THR A 54 -5.93 -6.45 -10.14
N ASP A 55 -5.48 -5.45 -9.39
CA ASP A 55 -4.34 -4.62 -9.76
C ASP A 55 -3.08 -4.97 -8.97
N SER A 56 -1.95 -5.08 -9.67
CA SER A 56 -0.63 -5.16 -9.05
C SER A 56 -0.15 -3.76 -8.64
N ILE A 57 0.59 -3.68 -7.54
CA ILE A 57 1.19 -2.42 -7.06
C ILE A 57 2.69 -2.45 -7.35
N ASP A 58 3.17 -1.44 -8.09
CA ASP A 58 4.60 -1.28 -8.33
C ASP A 58 5.25 -0.53 -7.16
N LEU A 59 6.08 -1.22 -6.39
CA LEU A 59 6.78 -0.67 -5.22
C LEU A 59 8.09 0.05 -5.61
N THR A 60 8.35 0.26 -6.91
CA THR A 60 9.53 0.98 -7.36
C THR A 60 9.59 2.37 -6.73
N ASN A 61 10.75 2.72 -6.16
CA ASN A 61 11.00 3.97 -5.42
C ASN A 61 10.19 4.16 -4.13
N PHE A 62 9.42 3.15 -3.69
CA PHE A 62 8.84 3.21 -2.36
C PHE A 62 9.95 3.22 -1.31
N LYS A 63 9.61 3.85 -0.20
CA LYS A 63 10.51 4.00 0.93
C LYS A 63 9.76 3.66 2.21
N ILE A 64 10.45 3.00 3.11
CA ILE A 64 9.99 2.80 4.48
C ILE A 64 10.65 3.88 5.36
N LYS A 65 9.93 4.38 6.36
CA LYS A 65 10.50 5.32 7.31
C LYS A 65 9.88 5.14 8.68
N TYR A 66 10.70 5.30 9.71
CA TYR A 66 10.18 5.63 11.02
C TYR A 66 9.76 7.09 11.05
N TYR A 67 8.92 7.43 12.03
CA TYR A 67 8.40 8.78 12.20
C TYR A 67 9.51 9.84 12.32
N ASN A 68 10.63 9.49 12.97
CA ASN A 68 11.74 10.37 13.30
C ASN A 68 13.05 10.04 12.55
N SER A 69 13.02 9.16 11.54
CA SER A 69 14.20 8.75 10.77
C SER A 69 14.18 9.32 9.35
N ASN A 70 15.33 9.21 8.68
CA ASN A 70 15.36 9.33 7.23
C ASN A 70 14.64 8.12 6.59
N PRO A 71 14.05 8.29 5.40
CA PRO A 71 13.41 7.21 4.69
C PRO A 71 14.45 6.32 3.98
N ASP A 72 14.30 5.02 4.13
CA ASP A 72 15.14 4.00 3.50
C ASP A 72 14.43 3.41 2.27
N GLY A 73 15.19 3.20 1.20
CA GLY A 73 14.67 2.61 -0.04
C GLY A 73 14.49 1.10 0.09
N LEU A 74 13.48 0.57 -0.61
CA LEU A 74 13.28 -0.87 -0.72
C LEU A 74 14.22 -1.46 -1.79
N VAL A 75 14.84 -2.59 -1.49
CA VAL A 75 15.71 -3.34 -2.40
C VAL A 75 15.14 -4.75 -2.55
N SER A 76 14.74 -5.12 -3.77
CA SER A 76 14.29 -6.48 -4.05
C SER A 76 15.43 -7.48 -3.89
N THR A 77 15.12 -8.63 -3.30
CA THR A 77 16.06 -9.75 -3.15
C THR A 77 16.15 -10.64 -4.40
N GLY A 78 15.39 -10.32 -5.45
CA GLY A 78 15.40 -11.02 -6.74
C GLY A 78 14.03 -11.44 -7.24
N SER A 79 13.00 -11.38 -6.40
CA SER A 79 11.61 -11.74 -6.74
C SER A 79 10.86 -10.66 -7.54
N GLY A 80 11.49 -9.52 -7.80
CA GLY A 80 10.89 -8.36 -8.46
C GLY A 80 10.41 -7.30 -7.47
N ILE A 81 9.67 -6.30 -7.97
CA ILE A 81 9.23 -5.14 -7.17
C ILE A 81 7.73 -4.84 -7.33
N LYS A 82 7.01 -5.69 -8.08
CA LYS A 82 5.57 -5.57 -8.29
C LYS A 82 4.82 -6.55 -7.41
N LEU A 83 4.05 -6.03 -6.47
CA LEU A 83 3.21 -6.79 -5.57
C LEU A 83 1.92 -7.21 -6.27
N PRO A 84 1.66 -8.51 -6.50
CA PRO A 84 0.45 -8.96 -7.19
C PRO A 84 -0.84 -8.65 -6.40
N PRO A 85 -2.02 -8.73 -7.05
CA PRO A 85 -3.32 -8.63 -6.38
C PRO A 85 -3.44 -9.67 -5.25
N ASN A 86 -4.00 -9.29 -4.10
CA ASN A 86 -4.07 -10.12 -2.89
C ASN A 86 -2.71 -10.71 -2.44
N GLY A 87 -1.61 -10.09 -2.88
CA GLY A 87 -0.25 -10.55 -2.59
C GLY A 87 0.31 -9.93 -1.32
N PHE A 88 1.32 -10.61 -0.77
CA PHE A 88 2.08 -10.15 0.39
C PHE A 88 3.52 -9.84 0.00
N ALA A 89 4.09 -8.79 0.60
CA ALA A 89 5.52 -8.49 0.54
C ALA A 89 6.08 -8.38 1.95
N ILE A 90 7.27 -8.92 2.19
CA ILE A 90 7.94 -8.84 3.49
C ILE A 90 9.18 -7.97 3.32
N ILE A 91 9.23 -6.88 4.08
CA ILE A 91 10.38 -6.01 4.16
C ILE A 91 11.14 -6.39 5.43
N PHE A 92 12.29 -7.03 5.26
CA PHE A 92 13.23 -7.34 6.34
C PHE A 92 14.18 -6.18 6.62
N GLU A 93 14.81 -6.21 7.79
CA GLU A 93 16.02 -5.43 8.05
C GLU A 93 17.12 -5.76 7.02
N GLY A 94 17.96 -4.76 6.74
CA GLY A 94 18.97 -4.84 5.67
C GLY A 94 20.05 -5.91 5.88
N ASP A 95 20.15 -6.46 7.09
CA ASP A 95 21.10 -7.50 7.46
C ASP A 95 20.43 -8.83 7.89
N TYR A 96 19.16 -9.04 7.53
CA TYR A 96 18.49 -10.33 7.73
C TYR A 96 19.21 -11.47 6.98
N ASP A 97 19.40 -12.61 7.66
CA ASP A 97 20.13 -13.76 7.13
C ASP A 97 19.21 -14.73 6.37
N PHE A 98 19.24 -14.67 5.04
CA PHE A 98 18.49 -15.59 4.16
C PHE A 98 19.03 -17.04 4.11
N VAL A 99 20.12 -17.35 4.83
CA VAL A 99 20.64 -18.71 5.01
C VAL A 99 20.16 -19.31 6.32
N SER A 100 20.32 -18.61 7.44
CA SER A 100 20.04 -19.15 8.79
C SER A 100 18.91 -18.47 9.57
N GLY A 101 18.32 -17.42 9.02
CA GLY A 101 17.21 -16.66 9.60
C GLY A 101 15.98 -17.51 9.90
N ILE A 102 15.28 -17.14 10.99
CA ILE A 102 14.24 -17.97 11.59
C ILE A 102 12.98 -18.10 10.72
N TYR A 103 12.77 -17.17 9.79
CA TYR A 103 11.60 -17.17 8.90
C TYR A 103 11.86 -17.87 7.55
N ASN A 104 13.08 -18.29 7.24
CA ASN A 104 13.44 -18.78 5.89
C ASN A 104 12.58 -19.97 5.42
N ASN A 105 12.07 -20.79 6.35
CA ASN A 105 11.19 -21.93 6.05
C ASN A 105 9.71 -21.65 6.29
N LEU A 106 9.37 -20.43 6.73
CA LEU A 106 8.01 -19.99 7.04
C LEU A 106 7.45 -19.04 5.99
N ILE A 107 8.33 -18.37 5.23
CA ILE A 107 7.94 -17.46 4.15
C ILE A 107 7.36 -18.27 2.97
N PRO A 108 6.10 -18.02 2.56
CA PRO A 108 5.54 -18.64 1.37
C PRO A 108 6.30 -18.21 0.11
N ALA A 109 6.52 -19.12 -0.83
CA ALA A 109 7.21 -18.80 -2.09
C ALA A 109 6.48 -17.75 -2.96
N SER A 110 5.21 -17.46 -2.66
CA SER A 110 4.42 -16.41 -3.31
C SER A 110 4.64 -15.02 -2.71
N ALA A 111 5.27 -14.91 -1.54
CA ALA A 111 5.56 -13.62 -0.92
C ALA A 111 6.71 -12.92 -1.67
N LEU A 112 6.55 -11.62 -1.88
CA LEU A 112 7.60 -10.78 -2.45
C LEU A 112 8.60 -10.39 -1.36
N LEU A 113 9.89 -10.43 -1.66
CA LEU A 113 11.00 -10.13 -0.75
C LEU A 113 11.92 -9.04 -1.33
#